data_AF-A0A1V5REN5-F1
#
_entry.id   AF-A0A1V5REN5-F1
#
_cell.length_a   1.000
_cell.length_b   1.000
_cell.length_c   1.000
_cell.angle_alpha   90.00
_cell.angle_beta   90.00
_cell.angle_gamma   90.00
#
_symmetry.space_group_name_H-M   'P 1'
#
loop_
_entity.id
_entity.type
_entity.pdbx_description
1 polymer ?
#
loop_
_entity_poly.entity_id
_entity_poly.type
_entity_poly.pdbx_seq_one_letter_code
_entity_poly.pdbx_strand_id
1 'polypeptide(L)'
;MITPYSQRDTEWAQDRLGANPPTMGEVGCLVTAIASAVADMTSHAMSPGYLNYWLRENKGFASGNLFIFNSVAPLGLKLTALIKAENNEIALDKLTQALDDGAAVVLQVDSTPGGVLNQHWVRAISLTDKDGDIMDPWQFPGKEMTKLSRYFASGWTPKRAIFFAAIYTPATDRALAGPSSVADSLPAELAAAAQPFICRRPPDE
;
A
#
# COMPACT_ATOMS: atom_id res chain seq x y z
N MET A 1 15.50 3.76 7.90
CA MET A 1 14.76 5.01 8.24
C MET A 1 13.42 4.92 7.55
N ILE A 2 12.33 5.38 8.17
CA ILE A 2 11.01 5.36 7.54
C ILE A 2 10.72 6.74 6.96
N THR A 3 10.32 6.81 5.69
CA THR A 3 9.84 8.05 5.05
C THR A 3 8.32 8.14 5.16
N PRO A 4 7.75 8.85 6.15
CA PRO A 4 6.31 8.99 6.28
C PRO A 4 5.74 9.94 5.23
N TYR A 5 4.55 9.62 4.72
CA TYR A 5 3.82 10.46 3.79
C TYR A 5 2.32 10.46 4.11
N SER A 6 1.70 11.62 4.04
CA SER A 6 0.26 11.78 4.11
C SER A 6 -0.34 11.84 2.71
N GLN A 7 -1.44 11.13 2.44
CA GLN A 7 -2.18 11.31 1.18
C GLN A 7 -2.83 12.69 1.11
N ARG A 8 -2.94 13.38 2.26
CA ARG A 8 -3.60 14.67 2.46
C ARG A 8 -2.63 15.86 2.38
N ASP A 9 -1.37 15.61 2.03
CA ASP A 9 -0.42 16.69 1.77
C ASP A 9 -0.92 17.58 0.62
N THR A 10 -0.87 18.89 0.82
CA THR A 10 -1.34 19.88 -0.16
C THR A 10 -0.62 19.82 -1.50
N GLU A 11 0.60 19.27 -1.56
CA GLU A 11 1.36 19.15 -2.80
C GLU A 11 0.71 18.19 -3.80
N TRP A 12 0.03 17.12 -3.35
CA TRP A 12 -0.55 16.10 -4.22
C TRP A 12 -2.01 15.72 -3.90
N ALA A 13 -2.58 16.15 -2.77
CA ALA A 13 -3.92 15.73 -2.35
C ALA A 13 -5.02 16.06 -3.37
N GLN A 14 -4.80 17.06 -4.24
CA GLN A 14 -5.76 17.46 -5.29
C GLN A 14 -5.51 16.75 -6.62
N ASP A 15 -4.43 15.98 -6.75
CA ASP A 15 -4.14 15.22 -7.96
C ASP A 15 -5.17 14.10 -8.13
N ARG A 16 -5.66 13.90 -9.36
CA ARG A 16 -6.50 12.76 -9.69
C ARG A 16 -5.71 11.46 -9.48
N LEU A 17 -6.33 10.49 -8.80
CA LEU A 17 -5.77 9.15 -8.70
C LEU A 17 -6.05 8.39 -10.00
N GLY A 18 -4.98 8.01 -10.71
CA GLY A 18 -5.13 7.39 -12.03
C GLY A 18 -5.82 8.35 -13.02
N ALA A 19 -6.79 7.83 -13.78
CA ALA A 19 -7.57 8.59 -14.77
C ALA A 19 -8.99 8.99 -14.32
N ASN A 20 -9.43 8.53 -13.14
CA ASN A 20 -10.80 8.65 -12.66
C ASN A 20 -10.97 9.82 -11.67
N PRO A 21 -12.23 10.20 -11.34
CA PRO A 21 -12.52 11.43 -10.61
C PRO A 21 -12.05 11.55 -9.15
N PRO A 22 -11.78 10.51 -8.35
CA PRO A 22 -11.34 10.76 -6.98
C PRO A 22 -9.87 11.18 -6.94
N THR A 23 -9.52 12.02 -5.97
CA THR A 23 -8.15 12.52 -5.81
C THR A 23 -7.30 11.63 -4.90
N MET A 24 -6.00 11.88 -4.89
CA MET A 24 -5.05 11.30 -3.93
C MET A 24 -5.47 11.58 -2.49
N GLY A 25 -5.96 12.80 -2.21
CA GLY A 25 -6.44 13.17 -0.88
C GLY A 25 -7.65 12.36 -0.43
N GLU A 26 -8.51 11.96 -1.36
CA GLU A 26 -9.73 11.19 -1.06
C GLU A 26 -9.44 9.69 -0.93
N VAL A 27 -8.68 9.11 -1.85
CA VAL A 27 -8.50 7.64 -1.93
C VAL A 27 -7.08 7.18 -2.30
N GLY A 28 -6.06 8.02 -2.12
CA GLY A 28 -4.65 7.75 -2.44
C GLY A 28 -3.88 6.93 -1.39
N CYS A 29 -4.59 6.30 -0.46
CA CYS A 29 -4.08 5.53 0.67
C CYS A 29 -3.00 4.51 0.24
N LEU A 30 -3.28 3.65 -0.76
CA LEU A 30 -2.30 2.65 -1.21
C LEU A 30 -1.09 3.26 -1.92
N VAL A 31 -1.31 4.19 -2.85
CA VAL A 31 -0.19 4.81 -3.59
C VAL A 31 0.77 5.51 -2.62
N THR A 32 0.24 6.17 -1.60
CA THR A 32 1.05 6.83 -0.57
C THR A 32 1.88 5.84 0.26
N ALA A 33 1.26 4.73 0.69
CA ALA A 33 1.97 3.66 1.41
C ALA A 33 3.10 3.03 0.57
N ILE A 34 2.86 2.83 -0.74
CA ILE A 34 3.85 2.29 -1.67
C ILE A 34 4.96 3.30 -1.97
N ALA A 35 4.65 4.59 -2.12
CA ALA A 35 5.66 5.64 -2.33
C ALA A 35 6.68 5.67 -1.18
N SER A 36 6.20 5.52 0.06
CA SER A 36 7.06 5.38 1.25
C SER A 36 7.97 4.16 1.17
N ALA A 37 7.46 3.00 0.72
CA ALA A 37 8.27 1.81 0.53
C ALA A 37 9.33 2.00 -0.57
N VAL A 38 8.97 2.61 -1.71
CA VAL A 38 9.92 2.88 -2.80
C VAL A 38 11.02 3.83 -2.32
N ALA A 39 10.66 4.90 -1.61
CA ALA A 39 11.60 5.88 -1.08
C ALA A 39 12.61 5.25 -0.11
N ASP A 40 12.18 4.30 0.73
CA ASP A 40 13.03 3.69 1.74
C ASP A 40 13.90 2.55 1.23
N MET A 41 13.44 1.83 0.20
CA MET A 41 14.03 0.55 -0.21
C MET A 41 14.82 0.63 -1.51
N THR A 42 14.80 1.79 -2.17
CA THR A 42 15.39 1.98 -3.49
C THR A 42 16.19 3.29 -3.51
N SER A 43 16.93 3.54 -4.59
CA SER A 43 17.63 4.82 -4.78
C SER A 43 16.72 5.96 -5.23
N HIS A 44 15.43 5.70 -5.45
CA HIS A 44 14.49 6.71 -5.94
C HIS A 44 13.92 7.52 -4.78
N ALA A 45 14.20 8.83 -4.76
CA ALA A 45 13.38 9.76 -4.00
C ALA A 45 11.96 9.75 -4.60
N MET A 46 10.97 9.30 -3.84
CA MET A 46 9.63 8.99 -4.34
C MET A 46 8.55 9.63 -3.47
N SER A 47 7.98 10.75 -3.91
CA SER A 47 6.78 11.30 -3.28
C SER A 47 5.51 10.62 -3.79
N PRO A 48 4.39 10.65 -3.04
CA PRO A 48 3.13 10.08 -3.50
C PRO A 48 2.61 10.70 -4.80
N GLY A 49 2.73 12.02 -4.95
CA GLY A 49 2.36 12.72 -6.19
C GLY A 49 3.19 12.25 -7.40
N TYR A 50 4.51 12.13 -7.23
CA TYR A 50 5.38 11.64 -8.29
C TYR A 50 5.09 10.17 -8.65
N LEU A 51 4.86 9.31 -7.65
CA LEU A 51 4.48 7.93 -7.91
C LEU A 51 3.15 7.84 -8.67
N ASN A 52 2.12 8.59 -8.24
CA ASN A 52 0.83 8.63 -8.92
C ASN A 52 0.98 9.05 -10.40
N TYR A 53 1.75 10.11 -10.66
CA TYR A 53 2.09 10.53 -12.02
C TYR A 53 2.79 9.41 -12.80
N TRP A 54 3.85 8.83 -12.25
CA TRP A 54 4.60 7.77 -12.92
C TRP A 54 3.71 6.56 -13.27
N LEU A 55 2.84 6.14 -12.36
CA LEU A 55 1.90 5.03 -12.58
C LEU A 55 0.89 5.34 -13.69
N ARG A 56 0.40 6.57 -13.80
CA ARG A 56 -0.48 6.98 -14.90
C ARG A 56 0.20 6.83 -16.26
N GLU A 57 1.46 7.25 -16.35
CA GLU A 57 2.25 7.19 -17.58
C GLU A 57 2.71 5.76 -17.91
N ASN A 58 2.84 4.88 -16.91
CA ASN A 58 3.41 3.53 -17.06
C ASN A 58 2.39 2.40 -16.88
N LYS A 59 1.09 2.66 -17.11
CA LYS A 59 0.01 1.66 -17.00
C LYS A 59 -0.01 0.96 -15.62
N GLY A 60 0.28 1.71 -14.57
CA GLY A 60 0.21 1.27 -13.18
C GLY A 60 -1.20 1.17 -12.63
N PHE A 61 -2.20 1.60 -13.41
CA PHE A 61 -3.61 1.49 -13.07
C PHE A 61 -4.40 0.71 -14.13
N ALA A 62 -5.36 -0.11 -13.68
CA ALA A 62 -6.41 -0.72 -14.49
C ALA A 62 -7.76 -0.02 -14.21
N SER A 63 -8.71 -0.11 -15.15
CA SER A 63 -10.08 0.41 -14.99
C SER A 63 -10.15 1.84 -14.41
N GLY A 64 -9.21 2.69 -14.84
CA GLY A 64 -9.07 4.08 -14.42
C GLY A 64 -8.17 4.30 -13.21
N ASN A 65 -8.40 3.64 -12.07
CA ASN A 65 -7.64 3.89 -10.83
C ASN A 65 -7.32 2.64 -9.99
N LEU A 66 -7.54 1.43 -10.50
CA LEU A 66 -7.22 0.20 -9.79
C LEU A 66 -5.72 -0.06 -9.83
N PHE A 67 -5.06 -0.08 -8.68
CA PHE A 67 -3.61 -0.23 -8.62
C PHE A 67 -3.18 -1.63 -9.04
N ILE A 68 -2.20 -1.71 -9.94
CA ILE A 68 -1.59 -2.97 -10.35
C ILE A 68 -0.36 -3.20 -9.47
N PHE A 69 -0.43 -4.16 -8.54
CA PHE A 69 0.58 -4.32 -7.48
C PHE A 69 2.02 -4.49 -7.99
N ASN A 70 2.20 -5.15 -9.13
CA ASN A 70 3.53 -5.38 -9.71
C ASN A 70 4.05 -4.22 -10.57
N SER A 71 3.25 -3.16 -10.78
CA SER A 71 3.62 -2.04 -11.66
C SER A 71 4.83 -1.24 -11.19
N VAL A 72 5.20 -1.35 -9.91
CA VAL A 72 6.36 -0.69 -9.30
C VAL A 72 7.66 -1.49 -9.43
N ALA A 73 7.66 -2.65 -10.09
CA ALA A 73 8.87 -3.43 -10.34
C ALA A 73 9.99 -2.63 -11.07
N PRO A 74 9.69 -1.79 -12.08
CA PRO A 74 10.70 -0.94 -12.71
C PRO A 74 11.30 0.12 -11.78
N LEU A 75 10.66 0.41 -10.64
CA LEU A 75 11.17 1.32 -9.61
C LEU A 75 12.06 0.58 -8.60
N GLY A 76 12.39 -0.70 -8.83
CA GLY A 76 13.24 -1.49 -7.95
C GLY A 76 12.51 -2.17 -6.79
N LEU A 77 11.18 -2.19 -6.78
CA LEU A 77 10.39 -2.97 -5.81
C LEU A 77 9.82 -4.25 -6.42
N LYS A 78 10.34 -5.39 -5.98
CA LYS A 78 9.80 -6.70 -6.36
C LYS A 78 8.66 -7.09 -5.43
N LEU A 79 7.46 -7.27 -5.99
CA LEU A 79 6.34 -7.89 -5.28
C LEU A 79 6.63 -9.38 -5.06
N THR A 80 6.64 -9.82 -3.80
CA THR A 80 6.95 -11.21 -3.43
C THR A 80 5.73 -11.99 -2.98
N ALA A 81 4.72 -11.32 -2.42
CA ALA A 81 3.49 -11.96 -1.99
C ALA A 81 2.30 -11.01 -1.99
N LEU A 82 1.12 -11.57 -2.26
CA LEU A 82 -0.19 -11.00 -1.97
C LEU A 82 -0.95 -12.00 -1.12
N ILE A 83 -1.37 -11.59 0.08
CA ILE A 83 -2.00 -12.46 1.07
C ILE A 83 -3.40 -11.90 1.35
N LYS A 84 -4.44 -12.63 0.96
CA LYS A 84 -5.84 -12.28 1.20
C LYS A 84 -6.36 -12.98 2.45
N ALA A 85 -7.07 -12.25 3.30
CA ALA A 85 -7.60 -12.72 4.58
C ALA A 85 -9.05 -12.22 4.84
N GLU A 86 -9.82 -11.91 3.80
CA GLU A 86 -11.13 -11.25 3.93
C GLU A 86 -12.10 -11.92 4.93
N ASN A 87 -12.13 -13.26 4.95
CA ASN A 87 -12.96 -14.06 5.85
C ASN A 87 -12.16 -14.98 6.79
N ASN A 88 -10.84 -14.82 6.85
CA ASN A 88 -9.93 -15.68 7.62
C ASN A 88 -8.96 -14.83 8.44
N GLU A 89 -8.26 -15.44 9.40
CA GLU A 89 -7.12 -14.76 10.01
C GLU A 89 -5.97 -14.66 9.01
N ILE A 90 -5.30 -13.50 8.97
CA ILE A 90 -4.09 -13.37 8.15
C ILE A 90 -2.94 -14.18 8.76
N ALA A 91 -2.07 -14.71 7.91
CA ALA A 91 -0.82 -15.36 8.31
C ALA A 91 0.18 -14.33 8.89
N LEU A 92 -0.07 -13.90 10.13
CA LEU A 92 0.70 -12.85 10.79
C LEU A 92 2.17 -13.18 10.94
N ASP A 93 2.50 -14.46 11.15
CA ASP A 93 3.85 -15.01 11.21
C ASP A 93 4.65 -14.71 9.92
N LYS A 94 4.00 -14.82 8.76
CA LYS A 94 4.61 -14.46 7.47
C LYS A 94 4.85 -12.96 7.34
N LEU A 95 3.95 -12.14 7.89
CA LEU A 95 4.09 -10.68 7.84
C LEU A 95 5.21 -10.20 8.77
N THR A 96 5.27 -10.74 9.99
CA THR A 96 6.34 -10.41 10.95
C THR A 96 7.69 -10.87 10.41
N GLN A 97 7.79 -12.10 9.87
CA GLN A 97 9.03 -12.57 9.26
C GLN A 97 9.47 -11.70 8.08
N ALA A 98 8.52 -11.28 7.22
CA ALA A 98 8.86 -10.40 6.11
C ALA A 98 9.39 -9.03 6.58
N LEU A 99 8.82 -8.46 7.63
CA LEU A 99 9.34 -7.23 8.26
C LEU A 99 10.74 -7.45 8.84
N ASP A 100 10.96 -8.57 9.53
CA ASP A 100 12.27 -8.93 10.10
C ASP A 100 13.34 -9.12 9.00
N ASP A 101 12.94 -9.64 7.84
CA ASP A 101 13.79 -9.79 6.65
C ASP A 101 14.01 -8.46 5.89
N GLY A 102 13.46 -7.35 6.37
CA GLY A 102 13.61 -6.02 5.78
C GLY A 102 12.71 -5.74 4.58
N ALA A 103 11.65 -6.54 4.37
CA ALA A 103 10.65 -6.28 3.35
C ALA A 103 9.72 -5.12 3.75
N ALA A 104 9.17 -4.40 2.78
CA ALA A 104 8.02 -3.54 3.03
C ALA A 104 6.73 -4.37 3.02
N VAL A 105 5.91 -4.18 4.04
CA VAL A 105 4.61 -4.81 4.17
C VAL A 105 3.53 -3.72 4.14
N VAL A 106 2.62 -3.80 3.19
CA VAL A 106 1.50 -2.87 3.01
C VAL A 106 0.20 -3.61 3.27
N LEU A 107 -0.60 -3.11 4.21
CA LEU A 107 -1.75 -3.77 4.78
C LEU A 107 -3.05 -3.09 4.34
N GLN A 108 -4.05 -3.89 4.03
CA GLN A 108 -5.44 -3.44 3.95
C GLN A 108 -6.12 -3.68 5.31
N VAL A 109 -6.76 -2.64 5.81
CA VAL A 109 -7.51 -2.63 7.07
C VAL A 109 -8.92 -2.08 6.81
N ASP A 110 -9.80 -2.22 7.80
CA ASP A 110 -11.11 -1.57 7.81
C ASP A 110 -11.00 -0.24 8.56
N SER A 111 -11.20 0.89 7.87
CA SER A 111 -11.20 2.21 8.51
C SER A 111 -12.43 2.48 9.37
N THR A 112 -13.45 1.61 9.31
CA THR A 112 -14.65 1.72 10.16
C THR A 112 -15.09 0.31 10.58
N PRO A 113 -14.33 -0.34 11.48
CA PRO A 113 -14.52 -1.75 11.80
C PRO A 113 -15.89 -2.04 12.40
N GLY A 114 -16.50 -3.15 12.00
CA GLY A 114 -17.81 -3.61 12.48
C GLY A 114 -18.97 -3.46 11.48
N GLY A 115 -18.69 -3.02 10.25
CA GLY A 115 -19.67 -2.89 9.17
C GLY A 115 -19.22 -3.53 7.85
N VAL A 116 -19.73 -3.01 6.73
CA VAL A 116 -19.19 -3.31 5.40
C VAL A 116 -17.78 -2.74 5.34
N LEU A 117 -16.81 -3.56 4.89
CA LEU A 117 -15.40 -3.18 4.80
C LEU A 117 -15.23 -1.79 4.18
N ASN A 118 -14.78 -0.84 4.99
CA ASN A 118 -14.35 0.46 4.52
C ASN A 118 -12.84 0.39 4.27
N GLN A 119 -12.48 0.05 3.03
CA GLN A 119 -11.11 -0.29 2.68
C GLN A 119 -10.17 0.87 2.99
N HIS A 120 -9.10 0.61 3.73
CA HIS A 120 -7.98 1.53 3.91
C HIS A 120 -6.64 0.83 3.83
N TRP A 121 -5.60 1.53 3.38
CA TRP A 121 -4.26 0.97 3.20
C TRP A 121 -3.22 1.72 4.00
N VAL A 122 -2.39 0.96 4.72
CA VAL A 122 -1.34 1.48 5.59
C VAL A 122 -0.05 0.69 5.36
N ARG A 123 1.10 1.25 5.69
CA ARG A 123 2.38 0.53 5.68
C ARG A 123 2.72 0.06 7.08
N ALA A 124 2.95 -1.24 7.26
CA ALA A 124 3.43 -1.80 8.52
C ALA A 124 4.90 -1.47 8.73
N ILE A 125 5.23 -1.11 9.97
CA ILE A 125 6.59 -0.81 10.44
C ILE A 125 7.03 -1.88 11.44
N SER A 126 6.12 -2.28 12.32
CA SER A 126 6.30 -3.39 13.25
C SER A 126 4.96 -4.10 13.43
N LEU A 127 5.00 -5.40 13.73
CA LEU A 127 3.81 -6.20 14.05
C LEU A 127 4.12 -7.13 15.22
N THR A 128 3.12 -7.34 16.07
CA THR A 128 3.13 -8.30 17.18
C THR A 128 1.79 -9.02 17.20
N ASP A 129 1.60 -10.04 18.04
CA ASP A 129 0.29 -10.69 18.20
C ASP A 129 -0.81 -9.76 18.76
N LYS A 130 -0.43 -8.61 19.35
CA LYS A 130 -1.37 -7.71 20.05
C LYS A 130 -1.63 -6.41 19.30
N ASP A 131 -0.63 -5.87 18.60
CA ASP A 131 -0.70 -4.57 17.92
C ASP A 131 0.47 -4.43 16.92
N GLY A 132 0.62 -3.26 16.29
CA GLY A 132 1.76 -2.89 15.46
C GLY A 132 1.93 -1.39 15.32
N ASP A 133 3.12 -0.95 14.91
CA ASP A 133 3.36 0.41 14.44
C ASP A 133 3.16 0.48 12.94
N ILE A 134 2.46 1.52 12.49
CA ILE A 134 2.16 1.75 11.08
C ILE A 134 2.52 3.18 10.69
N MET A 135 2.79 3.35 9.40
CA MET A 135 2.63 4.62 8.71
C MET A 135 1.23 4.61 8.08
N ASP A 136 0.40 5.53 8.51
CA ASP A 136 -0.98 5.72 8.07
C ASP A 136 -1.10 6.96 7.16
N PRO A 137 -1.30 6.78 5.85
CA PRO A 137 -1.51 7.85 4.88
C PRO A 137 -2.69 8.78 5.18
N TRP A 138 -3.67 8.36 5.98
CA TRP A 138 -4.84 9.17 6.29
C TRP A 138 -4.55 10.28 7.31
N GLN A 139 -3.52 10.10 8.13
CA GLN A 139 -3.13 11.11 9.11
C GLN A 139 -2.63 12.37 8.40
N PHE A 140 -2.76 13.52 9.06
CA PHE A 140 -2.22 14.77 8.55
C PHE A 140 -0.69 14.73 8.47
N PRO A 141 -0.08 15.55 7.59
CA PRO A 141 1.37 15.71 7.51
C PRO A 141 2.03 15.87 8.89
N GLY A 142 3.01 15.03 9.18
CA GLY A 142 3.73 14.98 10.47
C GLY A 142 3.07 14.15 11.58
N LYS A 143 1.96 13.47 11.30
CA LYS A 143 1.24 12.59 12.24
C LYS A 143 1.02 11.17 11.72
N GLU A 144 1.69 10.78 10.64
CA GLU A 144 1.49 9.52 9.92
C GLU A 144 1.85 8.29 10.75
N MET A 145 2.81 8.42 11.67
CA MET A 145 3.25 7.31 12.51
C MET A 145 2.27 7.07 13.65
N THR A 146 1.59 5.94 13.63
CA THR A 146 0.54 5.61 14.60
C THR A 146 0.41 4.10 14.85
N LYS A 147 -0.59 3.69 15.64
CA LYS A 147 -0.83 2.29 15.98
C LYS A 147 -1.85 1.63 15.06
N LEU A 148 -1.61 0.37 14.72
CA LEU A 148 -2.54 -0.46 13.95
C LEU A 148 -3.88 -0.66 14.69
N SER A 149 -3.85 -0.69 16.02
CA SER A 149 -5.02 -0.85 16.88
C SER A 149 -6.12 0.20 16.71
N ARG A 150 -5.85 1.31 16.02
CA ARG A 150 -6.89 2.26 15.58
C ARG A 150 -7.96 1.63 14.69
N TYR A 151 -7.62 0.54 14.00
CA TYR A 151 -8.51 -0.20 13.11
C TYR A 151 -9.08 -1.47 13.74
N PHE A 152 -8.98 -1.62 15.06
CA PHE A 152 -9.51 -2.79 15.75
C PHE A 152 -10.93 -2.54 16.23
N ALA A 153 -11.84 -3.48 15.95
CA ALA A 153 -13.04 -3.60 16.75
C ALA A 153 -12.68 -4.15 18.15
N SER A 154 -13.61 -4.06 19.09
CA SER A 154 -13.42 -4.63 20.43
C SER A 154 -13.04 -6.12 20.35
N GLY A 155 -11.91 -6.47 20.98
CA GLY A 155 -11.38 -7.84 21.00
C GLY A 155 -10.60 -8.26 19.75
N TRP A 156 -10.44 -7.39 18.75
CA TRP A 156 -9.62 -7.71 17.58
C TRP A 156 -8.13 -7.64 17.88
N THR A 157 -7.39 -8.43 17.11
CA THR A 157 -5.92 -8.47 17.05
C THR A 157 -5.48 -8.23 15.60
N PRO A 158 -4.18 -8.02 15.33
CA PRO A 158 -3.67 -7.90 13.96
C PRO A 158 -4.11 -9.04 13.03
N LYS A 159 -4.13 -10.29 13.53
CA LYS A 159 -4.60 -11.46 12.76
C LYS A 159 -6.01 -11.28 12.20
N ARG A 160 -6.89 -10.60 12.95
CA ARG A 160 -8.27 -10.35 12.56
C ARG A 160 -8.46 -9.04 11.79
N ALA A 161 -7.69 -8.02 12.12
CA ALA A 161 -7.89 -6.67 11.60
C ALA A 161 -7.28 -6.41 10.21
N ILE A 162 -6.40 -7.30 9.76
CA ILE A 162 -5.74 -7.20 8.45
C ILE A 162 -6.48 -8.08 7.45
N PHE A 163 -7.04 -7.46 6.41
CA PHE A 163 -7.85 -8.13 5.38
C PHE A 163 -7.04 -8.52 4.14
N PHE A 164 -5.94 -7.81 3.90
CA PHE A 164 -5.01 -8.07 2.80
C PHE A 164 -3.61 -7.61 3.19
N ALA A 165 -2.56 -8.27 2.70
CA ALA A 165 -1.20 -7.76 2.72
C ALA A 165 -0.49 -7.91 1.38
N ALA A 166 0.28 -6.89 0.99
CA ALA A 166 1.25 -6.94 -0.10
C ALA A 166 2.66 -6.82 0.46
N ILE A 167 3.55 -7.71 0.03
CA ILE A 167 4.94 -7.76 0.50
C ILE A 167 5.88 -7.43 -0.66
N TYR A 168 6.77 -6.47 -0.43
CA TYR A 168 7.76 -5.99 -1.38
C TYR A 168 9.17 -6.12 -0.85
N THR A 169 10.10 -6.50 -1.71
CA THR A 169 11.55 -6.54 -1.42
C THR A 169 12.29 -5.68 -2.43
N PRO A 170 13.50 -5.18 -2.12
CA PRO A 170 14.32 -4.52 -3.12
C PRO A 170 14.66 -5.52 -4.23
N ALA A 171 14.59 -5.08 -5.48
CA ALA A 171 15.13 -5.86 -6.58
C ALA A 171 16.66 -5.93 -6.40
N THR A 172 17.21 -7.13 -6.22
CA THR A 172 18.66 -7.35 -6.16
C THR A 172 19.23 -7.18 -7.57
N ASP A 173 19.78 -5.99 -7.86
CA ASP A 173 20.22 -5.66 -9.20
C ASP A 173 21.47 -6.44 -9.63
N ARG A 174 21.33 -7.22 -10.70
CA ARG A 174 22.39 -7.35 -11.72
C ARG A 174 21.85 -7.41 -13.16
N ALA A 175 20.57 -7.12 -13.38
CA ALA A 175 19.95 -7.28 -14.70
C ALA A 175 18.77 -6.31 -14.93
N LEU A 176 18.98 -5.00 -14.74
CA LEU A 176 18.15 -3.99 -15.38
C LEU A 176 19.01 -3.19 -16.37
N ALA A 177 19.43 -3.88 -17.44
CA ALA A 177 20.01 -3.25 -18.62
C ALA A 177 18.89 -2.93 -19.64
N GLY A 178 18.46 -1.66 -19.67
CA GLY A 178 17.79 -1.02 -20.80
C GLY A 178 16.37 -1.50 -21.19
N PRO A 179 15.60 -0.68 -21.95
CA PRO A 179 14.23 -1.00 -22.28
C PRO A 179 14.18 -1.95 -23.47
N SER A 180 13.91 -3.23 -23.22
CA SER A 180 13.37 -4.10 -24.27
C SER A 180 12.53 -5.22 -23.68
N SER A 181 11.27 -5.24 -24.14
CA SER A 181 10.35 -6.38 -24.14
C SER A 181 10.25 -7.20 -22.85
N VAL A 182 9.50 -6.70 -21.87
CA VAL A 182 8.73 -7.60 -20.98
C VAL A 182 7.26 -7.19 -21.04
N ALA A 183 6.71 -7.33 -22.24
CA ALA A 183 5.29 -7.50 -22.44
C ALA A 183 5.03 -9.00 -22.63
N ASP A 184 5.47 -9.82 -21.67
CA ASP A 184 5.05 -11.22 -21.60
C ASP A 184 4.27 -11.41 -20.30
N SER A 185 2.95 -11.53 -20.52
CA SER A 185 1.91 -12.00 -19.61
C SER A 185 2.20 -11.88 -18.12
N LEU A 186 1.70 -10.79 -17.52
CA LEU A 186 1.29 -10.84 -16.11
C LEU A 186 0.42 -12.10 -15.92
N PRO A 187 0.74 -13.00 -14.98
CA PRO A 187 -0.16 -14.08 -14.63
C PRO A 187 -1.54 -13.49 -14.34
N ALA A 188 -2.61 -14.07 -14.90
CA ALA A 188 -3.95 -13.52 -14.79
C ALA A 188 -4.38 -13.25 -13.32
N GLU A 189 -3.84 -13.99 -12.36
CA GLU A 189 -4.04 -13.78 -10.92
C GLU A 189 -3.48 -12.46 -10.39
N LEU A 190 -2.37 -11.95 -10.95
CA LEU A 190 -1.74 -10.69 -10.56
C LEU A 190 -2.40 -9.48 -11.22
N ALA A 191 -2.93 -9.64 -12.44
CA ALA A 191 -3.79 -8.63 -13.07
C ALA A 191 -5.17 -8.56 -12.39
N ALA A 192 -5.68 -9.70 -11.90
CA ALA A 192 -6.92 -9.77 -11.11
C ALA A 192 -6.78 -9.25 -9.66
N ALA A 193 -5.57 -8.92 -9.21
CA ALA A 193 -5.34 -8.33 -7.88
C ALA A 193 -5.67 -6.83 -7.82
N ALA A 194 -6.05 -6.21 -8.94
CA ALA A 194 -6.49 -4.83 -9.00
C ALA A 194 -7.85 -4.69 -8.28
N GLN A 195 -7.83 -4.25 -7.01
CA GLN A 195 -9.03 -4.09 -6.20
C GLN A 195 -9.64 -2.69 -6.34
N PRO A 196 -10.98 -2.56 -6.42
CA PRO A 196 -11.68 -1.27 -6.40
C PRO A 196 -11.34 -0.47 -5.15
N PHE A 197 -10.77 0.72 -5.34
CA PHE A 197 -10.55 1.65 -4.24
C PHE A 197 -11.85 2.32 -3.83
N ILE A 198 -12.32 1.99 -2.64
CA ILE A 198 -13.32 2.78 -1.92
C ILE A 198 -12.77 3.02 -0.51
N CYS A 199 -11.80 3.95 -0.40
CA CYS A 199 -11.41 4.57 0.88
C CYS A 199 -12.53 5.59 1.21
N ARG A 200 -13.56 5.22 2.01
CA ARG A 200 -14.55 6.21 2.47
C ARG A 200 -13.98 6.93 3.69
N ARG A 201 -14.12 8.25 3.69
CA ARG A 201 -13.85 9.16 4.81
C ARG A 201 -14.24 8.49 6.16
N PRO A 202 -13.30 8.25 7.09
CA PRO A 202 -13.64 7.87 8.45
C PRO A 202 -14.52 8.98 9.06
N PRO A 203 -15.55 8.64 9.86
CA PRO A 203 -16.37 9.64 10.53
C PRO A 203 -15.50 10.43 11.52
N ASP A 204 -15.27 11.69 11.18
CA ASP A 204 -14.76 12.80 12.00
C ASP A 204 -13.71 12.47 13.08
N GLU A 205 -12.42 12.53 12.68
CA GLU A 205 -11.28 12.93 13.53
C GLU A 205 -10.64 14.22 13.01
#